data_AF-A0A061JED2-F1
#
_entry.id   AF-A0A061JED2-F1
#
_cell.length_a   1.000
_cell.length_b   1.000
_cell.length_c   1.000
_cell.angle_alpha   90.00
_cell.angle_beta   90.00
_cell.angle_gamma   90.00
#
_symmetry.space_group_name_H-M   'P 1'
#
loop_
_entity.id
_entity.type
_entity.pdbx_description
1 polymer ?
#
loop_
_entity_poly.entity_id
_entity_poly.type
_entity_poly.pdbx_seq_one_letter_code
_entity_poly.pdbx_strand_id
1 'polypeptide(L)'
;MWSIVKAKQQPSRRRREKSAAKQNQADAVLAHARPVFSQTISAVVRDLRRTSEALRGVAFVRRDVLSPVRQFLASHSDGFACVHLIALGVGPFSRQESRSGFLQMALFLAMKRECESTLRKRPTPPDQVASTAPAWAPVEVPPGVKAVGPFCEELPALCTSFFDPMAGEFHAGCCEKLGVRMEKENHYGAYTPVDPHVLLIAYLPHLPWTLLRNFLVSNLLPRREFAAAGQVGQLRYTLVIGNDLRGRAPLTNDFMDTLIPYLRFNRLRVEPEGGNRQCVNEVEGPDGATPGWPRGLSWNDVGCAFSESAVMQLNREREAELSEALPRLRLPPLVRGGPEVLT
;
A
#
# COMPACT_ATOMS: atom_id res chain seq x y z
N MET A 1 13.53 -5.81 13.49
CA MET A 1 13.63 -4.62 12.61
C MET A 1 12.28 -3.86 12.52
N TRP A 2 11.15 -4.44 12.91
CA TRP A 2 9.93 -3.74 13.32
C TRP A 2 10.11 -2.94 14.61
N SER A 3 11.30 -2.95 15.21
CA SER A 3 11.76 -1.93 16.15
C SER A 3 11.79 -0.53 15.53
N ILE A 4 11.99 -0.39 14.21
CA ILE A 4 11.95 0.90 13.50
C ILE A 4 10.50 1.36 13.31
N VAL A 5 9.62 0.43 12.92
CA VAL A 5 8.16 0.64 12.88
C VAL A 5 7.67 1.04 14.27
N LYS A 6 8.00 0.26 15.32
CA LYS A 6 7.71 0.62 16.71
C LYS A 6 8.32 1.96 17.10
N ALA A 7 9.59 2.25 16.80
CA ALA A 7 10.26 3.49 17.19
C ALA A 7 9.62 4.73 16.55
N LYS A 8 9.19 4.63 15.28
CA LYS A 8 8.54 5.73 14.54
C LYS A 8 7.03 5.83 14.79
N GLN A 9 6.42 4.76 15.28
CA GLN A 9 5.00 4.71 15.64
C GLN A 9 4.76 4.98 17.13
N GLN A 10 5.80 5.03 17.97
CA GLN A 10 5.66 5.35 19.39
C GLN A 10 5.59 6.86 19.63
N PRO A 11 4.70 7.33 20.54
CA PRO A 11 4.67 8.72 20.97
C PRO A 11 5.97 9.13 21.71
N SER A 12 6.30 10.43 21.68
CA SER A 12 7.50 10.99 22.33
C SER A 12 7.55 10.73 23.84
N ARG A 13 8.74 10.69 24.45
CA ARG A 13 8.96 10.38 25.89
C ARG A 13 8.10 11.23 26.83
N ARG A 14 8.06 12.55 26.61
CA ARG A 14 7.23 13.50 27.38
C ARG A 14 5.72 13.23 27.25
N ARG A 15 5.28 12.68 26.11
CA ARG A 15 3.89 12.24 25.89
C ARG A 15 3.60 10.86 26.46
N ARG A 16 4.59 9.95 26.49
CA ARG A 16 4.47 8.66 27.20
C ARG A 16 4.25 8.90 28.69
N GLU A 17 4.92 9.87 29.29
CA GLU A 17 4.75 10.23 30.70
C GLU A 17 3.37 10.86 30.98
N LYS A 18 2.88 11.78 30.13
CA LYS A 18 1.50 12.32 30.22
C LYS A 18 0.42 11.26 29.96
N SER A 19 0.69 10.29 29.10
CA SER A 19 -0.24 9.20 28.79
C SER A 19 -0.23 8.16 29.90
N ALA A 20 0.93 7.80 30.46
CA ALA A 20 1.08 6.91 31.62
C ALA A 20 0.37 7.49 32.86
N ALA A 21 0.40 8.81 33.06
CA ALA A 21 -0.37 9.47 34.11
C ALA A 21 -1.89 9.36 33.93
N LYS A 22 -2.40 9.31 32.69
CA LYS A 22 -3.82 9.01 32.38
C LYS A 22 -4.12 7.51 32.38
N GLN A 23 -3.12 6.68 32.09
CA GLN A 23 -3.23 5.23 31.99
C GLN A 23 -3.30 4.56 33.36
N ASN A 24 -2.64 5.10 34.38
CA ASN A 24 -2.79 4.64 35.77
C ASN A 24 -4.22 4.80 36.33
N GLN A 25 -5.07 5.66 35.75
CA GLN A 25 -6.50 5.71 36.06
C GLN A 25 -7.35 4.75 35.20
N ALA A 26 -6.84 4.31 34.04
CA ALA A 26 -7.54 3.42 33.11
C ALA A 26 -7.16 1.94 33.30
N ASP A 27 -5.96 1.64 33.80
CA ASP A 27 -5.43 0.28 33.98
C ASP A 27 -6.10 -0.46 35.15
N ALA A 28 -6.67 0.27 36.12
CA ALA A 28 -7.56 -0.31 37.13
C ALA A 28 -8.90 -0.83 36.53
N VAL A 29 -9.20 -0.49 35.26
CA VAL A 29 -10.46 -0.85 34.55
C VAL A 29 -10.20 -1.83 33.37
N LEU A 30 -8.94 -2.17 33.06
CA LEU A 30 -8.54 -2.89 31.83
C LEU A 30 -8.01 -4.32 32.04
N ALA A 31 -8.05 -4.87 33.26
CA ALA A 31 -7.61 -6.25 33.54
C ALA A 31 -8.50 -7.36 32.94
N HIS A 32 -9.49 -7.03 32.10
CA HIS A 32 -10.31 -7.98 31.36
C HIS A 32 -10.23 -7.65 29.87
N ALA A 33 -9.89 -8.63 29.04
CA ALA A 33 -9.91 -8.53 27.58
C ALA A 33 -11.27 -7.95 27.13
N ARG A 34 -11.29 -6.67 26.78
CA ARG A 34 -12.52 -5.99 26.38
C ARG A 34 -13.03 -6.60 25.07
N PRO A 35 -14.32 -6.91 24.95
CA PRO A 35 -14.90 -7.33 23.68
C PRO A 35 -14.59 -6.29 22.61
N VAL A 36 -14.22 -6.73 21.41
CA VAL A 36 -14.08 -5.86 20.25
C VAL A 36 -15.47 -5.30 19.90
N PHE A 37 -15.83 -4.15 20.46
CA PHE A 37 -17.14 -3.56 20.22
C PHE A 37 -17.25 -3.03 18.78
N SER A 38 -18.25 -3.50 18.02
CA SER A 38 -18.54 -3.05 16.64
C SER A 38 -18.67 -1.52 16.50
N GLN A 39 -19.05 -0.83 17.58
CA GLN A 39 -19.10 0.63 17.67
C GLN A 39 -17.72 1.27 17.51
N THR A 40 -16.69 0.70 18.15
CA THR A 40 -15.29 1.17 18.05
C THR A 40 -14.75 1.01 16.64
N ILE A 41 -14.96 -0.16 16.02
CA ILE A 41 -14.60 -0.40 14.61
C ILE A 41 -15.27 0.65 13.72
N SER A 42 -16.57 0.88 13.91
CA SER A 42 -17.32 1.85 13.09
C SER A 42 -16.81 3.28 13.26
N ALA A 43 -16.39 3.66 14.47
CA ALA A 43 -15.80 4.97 14.73
C ALA A 43 -14.45 5.13 14.01
N VAL A 44 -13.55 4.15 14.14
CA VAL A 44 -12.24 4.18 13.46
C VAL A 44 -12.40 4.19 11.95
N VAL A 45 -13.28 3.37 11.39
CA VAL A 45 -13.58 3.36 9.95
C VAL A 45 -14.10 4.71 9.47
N ARG A 46 -14.99 5.36 10.24
CA ARG A 46 -15.50 6.69 9.92
C ARG A 46 -14.39 7.73 9.91
N ASP A 47 -13.52 7.69 10.91
CA ASP A 47 -12.41 8.63 11.03
C ASP A 47 -11.36 8.43 9.93
N LEU A 48 -11.06 7.17 9.57
CA LEU A 48 -10.20 6.82 8.45
C LEU A 48 -10.76 7.36 7.13
N ARG A 49 -12.07 7.17 6.86
CA ARG A 49 -12.72 7.71 5.66
C ARG A 49 -12.66 9.24 5.60
N ARG A 50 -12.95 9.92 6.72
CA ARG A 50 -12.87 11.39 6.81
C ARG A 50 -11.44 11.90 6.60
N THR A 51 -10.46 11.23 7.21
CA THR A 51 -9.04 11.59 7.09
C THR A 51 -8.55 11.33 5.67
N SER A 52 -8.94 10.22 5.06
CA SER A 52 -8.64 9.88 3.67
C SER A 52 -9.13 10.97 2.72
N GLU A 53 -10.37 11.45 2.90
CA GLU A 53 -10.90 12.54 2.07
C GLU A 53 -10.14 13.86 2.28
N ALA A 54 -9.81 14.20 3.54
CA ALA A 54 -8.99 15.36 3.84
C ALA A 54 -7.58 15.28 3.20
N LEU A 55 -6.93 14.11 3.27
CA LEU A 55 -5.62 13.88 2.66
C LEU A 55 -5.61 14.08 1.14
N ARG A 56 -6.72 13.78 0.46
CA ARG A 56 -6.85 14.05 -0.99
C ARG A 56 -6.77 15.54 -1.33
N GLY A 57 -7.04 16.43 -0.38
CA GLY A 57 -6.86 17.88 -0.52
C GLY A 57 -5.42 18.36 -0.30
N VAL A 58 -4.56 17.55 0.33
CA VAL A 58 -3.21 17.94 0.71
C VAL A 58 -2.27 17.97 -0.51
N ALA A 59 -1.53 19.07 -0.67
CA ALA A 59 -0.73 19.35 -1.86
C ALA A 59 0.27 18.22 -2.21
N PHE A 60 1.10 17.79 -1.26
CA PHE A 60 2.08 16.73 -1.51
C PHE A 60 1.41 15.38 -1.83
N VAL A 61 0.26 15.07 -1.20
CA VAL A 61 -0.49 13.83 -1.50
C VAL A 61 -0.99 13.86 -2.94
N ARG A 62 -1.58 14.99 -3.36
CA ARG A 62 -2.06 15.18 -4.73
C ARG A 62 -0.94 15.10 -5.75
N ARG A 63 0.15 15.82 -5.51
CA ARG A 63 1.28 15.97 -6.44
C ARG A 63 2.17 14.73 -6.49
N ASP A 64 2.52 14.19 -5.33
CA ASP A 64 3.59 13.19 -5.22
C ASP A 64 3.07 11.76 -5.12
N VAL A 65 1.78 11.55 -4.83
CA VAL A 65 1.19 10.21 -4.69
C VAL A 65 0.05 10.00 -5.69
N LEU A 66 -1.04 10.78 -5.59
CA LEU A 66 -2.25 10.55 -6.39
C LEU A 66 -2.05 10.89 -7.88
N SER A 67 -1.25 11.90 -8.21
CA SER A 67 -0.91 12.21 -9.59
C SER A 67 -0.08 11.09 -10.25
N PRO A 68 1.00 10.56 -9.63
CA PRO A 68 1.69 9.37 -10.12
C PRO A 68 0.79 8.14 -10.27
N VAL A 69 -0.11 7.87 -9.31
CA VAL A 69 -1.07 6.76 -9.43
C VAL A 69 -1.95 6.94 -10.68
N ARG A 70 -2.52 8.14 -10.88
CA ARG A 70 -3.31 8.44 -12.09
C ARG A 70 -2.50 8.29 -13.37
N GLN A 71 -1.27 8.81 -13.40
CA GLN A 71 -0.38 8.70 -14.57
C GLN A 71 -0.04 7.25 -14.88
N PHE A 72 0.24 6.44 -13.85
CA PHE A 72 0.50 5.02 -13.99
C PHE A 72 -0.70 4.29 -14.59
N LEU A 73 -1.90 4.49 -14.05
CA LEU A 73 -3.13 3.90 -14.59
C LEU A 73 -3.42 4.37 -16.03
N ALA A 74 -3.28 5.67 -16.31
CA ALA A 74 -3.49 6.23 -17.64
C ALA A 74 -2.48 5.69 -18.67
N SER A 75 -1.22 5.47 -18.27
CA SER A 75 -0.18 4.93 -19.16
C SER A 75 -0.38 3.46 -19.56
N HIS A 76 -1.45 2.83 -19.07
CA HIS A 76 -1.86 1.45 -19.36
C HIS A 76 -3.35 1.36 -19.79
N SER A 77 -4.01 2.50 -20.08
CA SER A 77 -5.45 2.60 -20.34
C SER A 77 -6.01 1.63 -21.38
N ASP A 78 -5.16 1.18 -22.30
CA ASP A 78 -5.57 0.40 -23.47
C ASP A 78 -5.51 -1.13 -23.22
N GLY A 79 -5.10 -1.58 -22.03
CA GLY A 79 -4.76 -2.99 -21.85
C GLY A 79 -5.04 -3.63 -20.50
N PHE A 80 -5.23 -2.91 -19.39
CA PHE A 80 -5.49 -3.62 -18.11
C PHE A 80 -6.97 -3.94 -17.91
N ALA A 81 -7.31 -5.05 -17.26
CA ALA A 81 -8.65 -5.47 -16.85
C ALA A 81 -8.91 -5.22 -15.35
N CYS A 82 -7.85 -5.30 -14.53
CA CYS A 82 -7.94 -5.19 -13.07
C CYS A 82 -6.78 -4.40 -12.48
N VAL A 83 -7.03 -3.75 -11.34
CA VAL A 83 -5.99 -3.16 -10.48
C VAL A 83 -5.96 -3.94 -9.16
N HIS A 84 -4.79 -4.44 -8.78
CA HIS A 84 -4.52 -4.95 -7.44
C HIS A 84 -3.76 -3.90 -6.64
N LEU A 85 -4.45 -3.26 -5.70
CA LEU A 85 -3.86 -2.31 -4.77
C LEU A 85 -3.61 -3.01 -3.43
N ILE A 86 -2.36 -3.14 -3.02
CA ILE A 86 -1.98 -3.85 -1.81
C ILE A 86 -1.23 -2.98 -0.82
N ALA A 87 -1.61 -3.05 0.46
CA ALA A 87 -0.87 -2.46 1.57
C ALA A 87 -0.11 -3.55 2.33
N LEU A 88 1.21 -3.40 2.49
CA LEU A 88 2.00 -4.23 3.38
C LEU A 88 2.69 -3.35 4.44
N GLY A 89 2.67 -3.78 5.70
CA GLY A 89 3.53 -3.22 6.75
C GLY A 89 3.16 -1.82 7.25
N VAL A 90 1.88 -1.44 7.16
CA VAL A 90 1.35 -0.17 7.70
C VAL A 90 1.39 -0.13 9.24
N GLY A 91 1.40 -1.28 9.89
CA GLY A 91 1.26 -1.47 11.32
C GLY A 91 -0.18 -1.33 11.80
N PRO A 92 -0.40 -1.26 13.13
CA PRO A 92 -1.71 -0.94 13.68
C PRO A 92 -2.14 0.45 13.20
N PHE A 93 -3.42 0.61 12.90
CA PHE A 93 -3.92 1.83 12.26
C PHE A 93 -5.10 2.48 12.99
N SER A 94 -5.30 2.17 14.27
CA SER A 94 -6.09 3.03 15.14
C SER A 94 -5.27 4.25 15.55
N ARG A 95 -5.92 5.43 15.69
CA ARG A 95 -5.23 6.65 16.15
C ARG A 95 -4.61 6.52 17.55
N GLN A 96 -5.15 5.61 18.37
CA GLN A 96 -4.70 5.38 19.73
C GLN A 96 -3.42 4.54 19.76
N GLU A 97 -3.32 3.55 18.88
CA GLU A 97 -2.14 2.69 18.77
C GLU A 97 -1.01 3.36 17.98
N SER A 98 -1.35 4.02 16.86
CA SER A 98 -0.34 4.59 15.95
C SER A 98 -0.95 5.68 15.06
N ARG A 99 -0.52 6.93 15.28
CA ARG A 99 -0.91 8.06 14.41
C ARG A 99 -0.36 7.93 13.00
N SER A 100 0.88 7.45 12.89
CA SER A 100 1.54 7.21 11.60
C SER A 100 0.84 6.09 10.82
N GLY A 101 0.52 4.97 11.47
CA GLY A 101 -0.22 3.86 10.85
C GLY A 101 -1.63 4.26 10.45
N PHE A 102 -2.31 5.08 11.27
CA PHE A 102 -3.60 5.67 10.91
C PHE A 102 -3.51 6.56 9.66
N LEU A 103 -2.50 7.43 9.58
CA LEU A 103 -2.26 8.29 8.41
C LEU A 103 -1.94 7.48 7.15
N GLN A 104 -1.14 6.42 7.29
CA GLN A 104 -0.79 5.53 6.21
C GLN A 104 -2.00 4.75 5.69
N MET A 105 -2.83 4.20 6.58
CA MET A 105 -4.09 3.57 6.18
C MET A 105 -5.03 4.58 5.52
N ALA A 106 -5.12 5.81 6.03
CA ALA A 106 -5.93 6.84 5.40
C ALA A 106 -5.43 7.21 3.98
N LEU A 107 -4.11 7.24 3.76
CA LEU A 107 -3.51 7.44 2.44
C LEU A 107 -3.77 6.23 1.51
N PHE A 108 -3.69 5.01 2.03
CA PHE A 108 -4.07 3.81 1.29
C PHE A 108 -5.51 3.88 0.78
N LEU A 109 -6.44 4.31 1.63
CA LEU A 109 -7.83 4.53 1.23
C LEU A 109 -7.97 5.66 0.20
N ALA A 110 -7.14 6.70 0.26
CA ALA A 110 -7.16 7.78 -0.72
C ALA A 110 -6.72 7.26 -2.10
N MET A 111 -5.70 6.41 -2.15
CA MET A 111 -5.28 5.73 -3.38
C MET A 111 -6.33 4.76 -3.90
N LYS A 112 -6.98 4.00 -3.00
CA LYS A 112 -8.12 3.14 -3.36
C LYS A 112 -9.21 3.94 -4.07
N ARG A 113 -9.59 5.10 -3.53
CA ARG A 113 -10.57 6.01 -4.16
C ARG A 113 -10.09 6.54 -5.52
N GLU A 114 -8.81 6.82 -5.65
CA GLU A 114 -8.23 7.28 -6.92
C GLU A 114 -8.30 6.18 -8.01
N CYS A 115 -7.99 4.94 -7.64
CA CYS A 115 -8.15 3.78 -8.53
C CYS A 115 -9.63 3.57 -8.90
N GLU A 116 -10.55 3.58 -7.92
CA GLU A 116 -12.00 3.46 -8.17
C GLU A 116 -12.51 4.55 -9.12
N SER A 117 -12.10 5.80 -8.89
CA SER A 117 -12.49 6.94 -9.74
C SER A 117 -11.98 6.78 -11.17
N THR A 118 -10.75 6.29 -11.34
CA THR A 118 -10.15 6.08 -12.66
C THR A 118 -10.85 4.94 -13.40
N LEU A 119 -11.13 3.84 -12.72
CA LEU A 119 -11.87 2.69 -13.27
C LEU A 119 -13.29 3.08 -13.70
N ARG A 120 -14.01 3.88 -12.90
CA ARG A 120 -15.37 4.34 -13.24
C ARG A 120 -15.44 5.28 -14.44
N LYS A 121 -14.36 6.03 -14.70
CA LYS A 121 -14.29 6.97 -15.83
C LYS A 121 -13.89 6.28 -17.13
N ARG A 122 -13.53 5.00 -17.09
CA ARG A 122 -13.16 4.27 -18.29
C ARG A 122 -14.41 4.01 -19.12
N PRO A 123 -14.39 4.27 -20.43
CA PRO A 123 -15.48 3.83 -21.29
C PRO A 123 -15.62 2.31 -21.17
N THR A 124 -16.83 1.84 -20.92
CA THR A 124 -17.16 0.41 -21.00
C THR A 124 -16.77 -0.06 -22.40
N PRO A 125 -16.02 -1.17 -22.55
CA PRO A 125 -15.78 -1.74 -23.87
C PRO A 125 -17.14 -1.97 -24.56
N PRO A 126 -17.27 -1.67 -25.87
CA PRO A 126 -18.51 -1.87 -26.60
C PRO A 126 -19.01 -3.32 -26.58
N ASP A 127 -18.14 -4.29 -26.27
CA ASP A 127 -18.48 -5.72 -26.15
C ASP A 127 -19.17 -6.11 -24.82
N GLN A 128 -19.35 -5.18 -23.87
CA GLN A 128 -20.07 -5.45 -22.61
C GLN A 128 -21.46 -4.79 -22.54
N VAL A 129 -22.00 -4.33 -23.67
CA VAL A 129 -23.39 -3.86 -23.78
C VAL A 129 -24.32 -5.01 -24.14
N ALA A 130 -24.32 -6.09 -23.37
CA ALA A 130 -25.41 -7.07 -23.36
C ALA A 130 -25.26 -8.06 -22.20
N SER A 131 -25.69 -7.69 -21.00
CA SER A 131 -26.37 -8.65 -20.13
C SER A 131 -27.23 -7.91 -19.09
N THR A 132 -28.36 -7.41 -19.58
CA THR A 132 -29.52 -7.07 -18.75
C THR A 132 -30.65 -7.94 -19.25
N ALA A 133 -30.92 -9.08 -18.58
CA ALA A 133 -32.23 -9.75 -18.40
C ALA A 133 -32.02 -11.15 -17.73
N PRO A 134 -33.06 -11.87 -17.25
CA PRO A 134 -33.22 -12.18 -15.83
C PRO A 134 -33.17 -13.70 -15.53
N ALA A 135 -33.42 -14.01 -14.27
CA ALA A 135 -33.48 -15.32 -13.63
C ALA A 135 -34.14 -16.48 -14.40
N TRP A 136 -33.55 -17.66 -14.19
CA TRP A 136 -34.11 -19.03 -14.25
C TRP A 136 -34.26 -19.71 -15.62
N ALA A 137 -33.34 -20.65 -15.90
CA ALA A 137 -33.65 -21.97 -16.45
C ALA A 137 -32.42 -22.91 -16.24
N PRO A 138 -32.57 -24.10 -15.64
CA PRO A 138 -31.48 -25.07 -15.58
C PRO A 138 -31.43 -25.83 -16.92
N VAL A 139 -30.31 -25.70 -17.65
CA VAL A 139 -30.02 -26.57 -18.80
C VAL A 139 -29.17 -27.72 -18.29
N GLU A 140 -29.74 -28.94 -18.35
CA GLU A 140 -29.03 -30.19 -18.07
C GLU A 140 -27.86 -30.38 -19.03
N VAL A 141 -26.68 -30.67 -18.47
CA VAL A 141 -25.48 -31.03 -19.23
C VAL A 141 -25.31 -32.56 -19.16
N PRO A 142 -25.05 -33.26 -20.29
CA PRO A 142 -24.89 -34.71 -20.28
C PRO A 142 -23.55 -35.13 -19.63
N PRO A 143 -23.49 -36.31 -18.98
CA PRO A 143 -22.31 -36.74 -18.26
C PRO A 143 -21.29 -37.32 -19.27
N GLY A 144 -20.09 -36.72 -19.37
CA GLY A 144 -19.04 -37.39 -20.14
C GLY A 144 -17.81 -36.60 -20.59
N VAL A 145 -17.72 -35.29 -20.37
CA VAL A 145 -16.53 -34.52 -20.77
C VAL A 145 -16.00 -33.74 -19.57
N LYS A 146 -14.86 -34.20 -19.02
CA LYS A 146 -14.05 -33.41 -18.10
C LYS A 146 -13.43 -32.25 -18.88
N ALA A 147 -14.18 -31.17 -19.04
CA ALA A 147 -13.60 -29.87 -19.34
C ALA A 147 -12.88 -29.39 -18.07
N VAL A 148 -11.56 -29.58 -18.02
CA VAL A 148 -10.70 -28.82 -17.12
C VAL A 148 -10.59 -27.43 -17.73
N GLY A 149 -11.51 -26.56 -17.31
CA GLY A 149 -11.36 -25.12 -17.47
C GLY A 149 -12.03 -24.43 -16.30
N PRO A 150 -11.32 -24.20 -15.18
CA PRO A 150 -11.76 -23.21 -14.21
C PRO A 150 -10.74 -22.08 -14.10
N PHE A 151 -11.23 -20.90 -13.68
CA PHE A 151 -10.54 -19.65 -13.38
C PHE A 151 -10.74 -18.50 -14.38
N CYS A 152 -11.99 -18.25 -14.72
CA CYS A 152 -12.50 -16.88 -14.77
C CYS A 152 -13.68 -16.79 -13.78
N GLU A 153 -13.39 -16.82 -12.49
CA GLU A 153 -14.18 -15.96 -11.62
C GLU A 153 -13.80 -14.53 -12.05
N GLU A 154 -14.77 -13.73 -12.51
CA GLU A 154 -14.51 -12.35 -12.89
C GLU A 154 -13.89 -11.61 -11.71
N LEU A 155 -12.57 -11.42 -11.74
CA LEU A 155 -11.87 -10.67 -10.72
C LEU A 155 -12.45 -9.25 -10.71
N PRO A 156 -12.76 -8.68 -9.53
CA PRO A 156 -13.29 -7.34 -9.47
C PRO A 156 -12.29 -6.38 -10.11
N ALA A 157 -12.79 -5.36 -10.82
CA ALA A 157 -11.93 -4.38 -11.50
C ALA A 157 -10.91 -3.69 -10.57
N LEU A 158 -11.20 -3.65 -9.25
CA LEU A 158 -10.26 -3.29 -8.20
C LEU A 158 -10.25 -4.34 -7.08
N CYS A 159 -9.13 -5.03 -6.94
CA CYS A 159 -8.81 -5.85 -5.79
C CYS A 159 -8.01 -5.01 -4.78
N THR A 160 -8.42 -5.00 -3.51
CA THR A 160 -7.61 -4.36 -2.45
C THR A 160 -7.27 -5.33 -1.34
N SER A 161 -5.98 -5.46 -1.04
CA SER A 161 -5.47 -6.35 0.00
C SER A 161 -4.66 -5.60 1.04
N PHE A 162 -4.63 -6.14 2.26
CA PHE A 162 -3.82 -5.63 3.37
C PHE A 162 -3.14 -6.80 4.08
N PHE A 163 -1.85 -6.65 4.35
CA PHE A 163 -1.11 -7.56 5.22
C PHE A 163 -0.31 -6.78 6.26
N ASP A 164 -0.48 -7.17 7.52
CA ASP A 164 0.42 -6.78 8.60
C ASP A 164 0.46 -7.87 9.68
N PRO A 165 1.63 -8.38 10.08
CA PRO A 165 1.76 -9.38 11.13
C PRO A 165 1.34 -8.85 12.52
N MET A 166 1.27 -7.53 12.73
CA MET A 166 0.76 -6.93 13.96
C MET A 166 -0.76 -6.73 13.94
N ALA A 167 -1.43 -6.98 12.81
CA ALA A 167 -2.87 -6.81 12.70
C ALA A 167 -3.65 -7.98 13.32
N GLY A 168 -4.35 -7.70 14.42
CA GLY A 168 -5.31 -8.63 15.03
C GLY A 168 -6.74 -8.51 14.49
N GLU A 169 -7.69 -9.18 15.15
CA GLU A 169 -9.11 -9.24 14.77
C GLU A 169 -9.78 -7.86 14.64
N PHE A 170 -9.40 -6.91 15.49
CA PHE A 170 -9.87 -5.53 15.40
C PHE A 170 -9.56 -4.89 14.04
N HIS A 171 -8.34 -5.08 13.54
CA HIS A 171 -7.90 -4.57 12.25
C HIS A 171 -8.61 -5.29 11.11
N ALA A 172 -8.81 -6.61 11.24
CA ALA A 172 -9.58 -7.39 10.27
C ALA A 172 -11.02 -6.86 10.12
N GLY A 173 -11.71 -6.60 11.23
CA GLY A 173 -13.06 -6.02 11.19
C GLY A 173 -13.11 -4.59 10.63
N CYS A 174 -12.03 -3.80 10.83
CA CYS A 174 -11.90 -2.49 10.17
C CYS A 174 -11.71 -2.64 8.65
N CYS A 175 -10.79 -3.51 8.22
CA CYS A 175 -10.51 -3.78 6.81
C CYS A 175 -11.75 -4.30 6.08
N GLU A 176 -12.52 -5.21 6.69
CA GLU A 176 -13.80 -5.68 6.14
C GLU A 176 -14.77 -4.52 5.86
N LYS A 177 -15.01 -3.64 6.84
CA LYS A 177 -15.87 -2.46 6.66
C LYS A 177 -15.31 -1.41 5.68
N LEU A 178 -14.02 -1.47 5.37
CA LEU A 178 -13.37 -0.64 4.36
C LEU A 178 -13.36 -1.28 2.97
N GLY A 179 -13.83 -2.53 2.85
CA GLY A 179 -13.77 -3.31 1.62
C GLY A 179 -12.35 -3.70 1.24
N VAL A 180 -11.49 -3.97 2.24
CA VAL A 180 -10.09 -4.37 2.08
C VAL A 180 -9.94 -5.80 2.58
N ARG A 181 -9.44 -6.70 1.73
CA ARG A 181 -9.21 -8.10 2.09
C ARG A 181 -7.97 -8.21 2.96
N MET A 182 -8.11 -8.84 4.13
CA MET A 182 -6.94 -9.24 4.93
C MET A 182 -6.26 -10.44 4.26
N GLU A 183 -4.99 -10.29 3.94
CA GLU A 183 -4.19 -11.33 3.32
C GLU A 183 -3.71 -12.34 4.34
N LYS A 184 -3.81 -13.62 4.00
CA LYS A 184 -3.55 -14.75 4.91
C LYS A 184 -2.47 -15.71 4.38
N GLU A 185 -2.00 -15.51 3.15
CA GLU A 185 -1.15 -16.50 2.48
C GLU A 185 0.23 -15.94 2.13
N ASN A 186 0.31 -14.73 1.58
CA ASN A 186 1.57 -14.15 1.09
C ASN A 186 2.23 -13.19 2.11
N HIS A 187 2.74 -13.78 3.20
CA HIS A 187 3.37 -13.05 4.30
C HIS A 187 4.78 -12.55 4.03
N TYR A 188 5.40 -12.98 2.93
CA TYR A 188 6.79 -12.66 2.58
C TYR A 188 6.92 -11.65 1.43
N GLY A 189 5.81 -11.05 0.99
CA GLY A 189 5.84 -9.85 0.14
C GLY A 189 6.06 -10.09 -1.35
N ALA A 190 6.01 -11.33 -1.84
CA ALA A 190 6.26 -11.65 -3.24
C ALA A 190 4.98 -11.54 -4.09
N TYR A 191 4.43 -10.35 -4.21
CA TYR A 191 3.25 -10.11 -5.05
C TYR A 191 3.68 -9.86 -6.48
N THR A 192 2.99 -10.47 -7.43
CA THR A 192 3.21 -10.30 -8.87
C THR A 192 1.87 -10.16 -9.58
N PRO A 193 1.78 -9.37 -10.67
CA PRO A 193 0.63 -9.40 -11.55
C PRO A 193 0.27 -10.83 -11.97
N VAL A 194 -1.00 -11.20 -11.82
CA VAL A 194 -1.46 -12.56 -12.15
C VAL A 194 -1.45 -12.79 -13.66
N ASP A 195 -1.69 -11.74 -14.44
CA ASP A 195 -1.63 -11.72 -15.90
C ASP A 195 -1.24 -10.30 -16.41
N PRO A 196 -0.92 -10.14 -17.70
CA PRO A 196 -0.50 -8.86 -18.29
C PRO A 196 -1.57 -7.75 -18.26
N HIS A 197 -2.84 -8.11 -18.02
CA HIS A 197 -3.95 -7.19 -17.88
C HIS A 197 -4.18 -6.80 -16.40
N VAL A 198 -3.35 -7.24 -15.46
CA VAL A 198 -3.44 -6.82 -14.06
C VAL A 198 -2.34 -5.80 -13.74
N LEU A 199 -2.74 -4.63 -13.24
CA LEU A 199 -1.81 -3.66 -12.68
C LEU A 199 -1.64 -3.86 -11.18
N LEU A 200 -0.40 -3.85 -10.70
CA LEU A 200 -0.08 -3.97 -9.28
C LEU A 200 0.38 -2.63 -8.71
N ILE A 201 -0.31 -2.14 -7.68
CA ILE A 201 0.11 -0.97 -6.90
C ILE A 201 0.42 -1.44 -5.48
N ALA A 202 1.70 -1.44 -5.12
CA ALA A 202 2.17 -1.86 -3.80
C ALA A 202 2.46 -0.65 -2.91
N TYR A 203 1.65 -0.49 -1.87
CA TYR A 203 1.82 0.49 -0.82
C TYR A 203 2.54 -0.12 0.39
N LEU A 204 3.78 0.30 0.59
CA LEU A 204 4.76 -0.35 1.45
C LEU A 204 5.45 0.66 2.39
N PRO A 205 4.70 1.47 3.16
CA PRO A 205 5.30 2.52 3.97
C PRO A 205 6.01 1.91 5.20
N HIS A 206 7.29 2.23 5.41
CA HIS A 206 8.09 1.72 6.55
C HIS A 206 8.20 0.18 6.64
N LEU A 207 8.02 -0.50 5.51
CA LEU A 207 8.15 -1.95 5.42
C LEU A 207 9.58 -2.41 5.75
N PRO A 208 9.79 -3.59 6.37
CA PRO A 208 11.11 -4.23 6.37
C PRO A 208 11.70 -4.31 4.95
N TRP A 209 12.98 -3.94 4.81
CA TRP A 209 13.69 -3.95 3.52
C TRP A 209 13.63 -5.32 2.83
N THR A 210 13.55 -6.41 3.59
CA THR A 210 13.42 -7.78 3.10
C THR A 210 12.13 -8.01 2.31
N LEU A 211 11.00 -7.42 2.72
CA LEU A 211 9.74 -7.56 1.99
C LEU A 211 9.75 -6.72 0.70
N LEU A 212 10.33 -5.51 0.74
CA LEU A 212 10.52 -4.70 -0.49
C LEU A 212 11.46 -5.39 -1.46
N ARG A 213 12.54 -6.02 -0.96
CA ARG A 213 13.45 -6.86 -1.74
C ARG A 213 12.71 -8.03 -2.37
N ASN A 214 11.95 -8.80 -1.58
CA ASN A 214 11.18 -9.94 -2.11
C ASN A 214 10.18 -9.50 -3.17
N PHE A 215 9.51 -8.36 -2.98
CA PHE A 215 8.61 -7.78 -3.96
C PHE A 215 9.33 -7.42 -5.27
N LEU A 216 10.49 -6.76 -5.20
CA LEU A 216 11.24 -6.41 -6.41
C LEU A 216 11.81 -7.65 -7.11
N VAL A 217 12.34 -8.61 -6.36
CA VAL A 217 12.81 -9.89 -6.90
C VAL A 217 11.69 -10.63 -7.61
N SER A 218 10.50 -10.73 -7.00
CA SER A 218 9.39 -11.49 -7.58
C SER A 218 8.90 -10.89 -8.90
N ASN A 219 8.94 -9.56 -9.04
CA ASN A 219 8.55 -8.86 -10.27
C ASN A 219 9.68 -8.76 -11.32
N LEU A 220 10.88 -9.25 -11.02
CA LEU A 220 11.99 -9.41 -11.96
C LEU A 220 12.16 -10.85 -12.45
N LEU A 221 11.49 -11.82 -11.80
CA LEU A 221 11.53 -13.21 -12.23
C LEU A 221 10.59 -13.41 -13.42
N PRO A 222 11.09 -13.96 -14.54
CA PRO A 222 10.22 -14.33 -15.65
C PRO A 222 9.26 -15.44 -15.18
N ARG A 223 7.95 -15.22 -15.33
CA ARG A 223 6.97 -16.29 -15.19
C ARG A 223 7.13 -17.22 -16.39
N ARG A 224 7.28 -18.53 -16.14
CA ARG A 224 7.47 -19.55 -17.19
C ARG A 224 6.39 -19.51 -18.28
N GLU A 225 5.20 -19.05 -17.94
CA GLU A 225 4.03 -18.94 -18.83
C GLU A 225 4.03 -17.68 -19.73
N PHE A 226 4.86 -16.68 -19.41
CA PHE A 226 4.93 -15.39 -20.14
C PHE A 226 6.32 -15.13 -20.73
N ALA A 227 7.12 -16.18 -20.96
CA ALA A 227 8.50 -16.08 -21.46
C ALA A 227 8.63 -15.30 -22.80
N ALA A 228 7.53 -15.13 -23.55
CA ALA A 228 7.48 -14.33 -24.77
C ALA A 228 7.47 -12.80 -24.54
N ALA A 229 7.15 -12.31 -23.34
CA ALA A 229 6.93 -10.88 -23.06
C ALA A 229 8.15 -10.11 -22.52
N GLY A 230 9.36 -10.70 -22.56
CA GLY A 230 10.59 -10.08 -22.07
C GLY A 230 10.78 -10.23 -20.56
N GLN A 231 12.06 -10.30 -20.15
CA GLN A 231 12.46 -10.71 -18.79
C GLN A 231 12.06 -9.72 -17.68
N VAL A 232 11.79 -8.45 -18.00
CA VAL A 232 11.42 -7.38 -17.04
C VAL A 232 9.91 -7.08 -17.05
N GLY A 233 9.12 -7.77 -17.88
CA GLY A 233 7.76 -7.36 -18.25
C GLY A 233 6.78 -7.15 -17.08
N GLN A 234 7.00 -7.76 -15.91
CA GLN A 234 6.14 -7.58 -14.73
C GLN A 234 6.37 -6.25 -13.99
N LEU A 235 7.61 -5.74 -13.94
CA LEU A 235 7.89 -4.43 -13.33
C LEU A 235 7.20 -3.28 -14.09
N ARG A 236 6.97 -3.45 -15.39
CA ARG A 236 6.23 -2.48 -16.21
C ARG A 236 4.80 -2.28 -15.71
N TYR A 237 4.17 -3.33 -15.20
CA TYR A 237 2.82 -3.33 -14.65
C TYR A 237 2.77 -3.09 -13.15
N THR A 238 3.86 -2.57 -12.56
CA THR A 238 3.99 -2.41 -11.12
C THR A 238 4.36 -0.98 -10.71
N LEU A 239 3.63 -0.43 -9.75
CA LEU A 239 3.92 0.84 -9.08
C LEU A 239 4.17 0.58 -7.59
N VAL A 240 5.27 1.09 -7.05
CA VAL A 240 5.60 0.95 -5.63
C VAL A 240 5.56 2.30 -4.94
N ILE A 241 4.93 2.36 -3.78
CA ILE A 241 4.84 3.56 -2.94
C ILE A 241 5.30 3.12 -1.55
N GLY A 242 6.57 3.30 -1.25
CA GLY A 242 7.20 2.72 -0.06
C GLY A 242 8.58 3.30 0.21
N ASN A 243 9.41 2.59 0.98
CA ASN A 243 10.73 3.08 1.35
C ASN A 243 11.57 3.52 0.13
N ASP A 244 12.10 4.75 0.16
CA ASP A 244 12.98 5.28 -0.86
C ASP A 244 14.30 4.51 -0.86
N LEU A 245 14.53 3.71 -1.89
CA LEU A 245 15.75 2.89 -2.03
C LEU A 245 17.03 3.71 -1.92
N ARG A 246 17.00 4.99 -2.31
CA ARG A 246 18.17 5.90 -2.25
C ARG A 246 18.49 6.37 -0.83
N GLY A 247 17.53 6.29 0.08
CA GLY A 247 17.69 6.70 1.49
C GLY A 247 18.23 5.58 2.38
N ARG A 248 18.45 4.38 1.84
CA ARG A 248 18.96 3.23 2.58
C ARG A 248 20.45 3.44 2.91
N ALA A 249 20.83 3.25 4.17
CA ALA A 249 22.24 3.10 4.51
C ALA A 249 22.76 1.80 3.87
N PRO A 250 23.92 1.81 3.20
CA PRO A 250 24.43 0.63 2.53
C PRO A 250 24.56 -0.52 3.54
N LEU A 251 23.75 -1.55 3.34
CA LEU A 251 23.96 -2.88 3.88
C LEU A 251 24.53 -3.72 2.74
N THR A 252 25.25 -4.80 3.06
CA THR A 252 25.95 -5.76 2.16
C THR A 252 25.11 -6.44 1.05
N ASN A 253 23.90 -5.94 0.76
CA ASN A 253 22.98 -6.47 -0.25
C ASN A 253 23.03 -5.59 -1.51
N ASP A 254 23.98 -5.89 -2.39
CA ASP A 254 24.29 -5.20 -3.65
C ASP A 254 23.10 -5.11 -4.64
N PHE A 255 22.16 -6.05 -4.55
CA PHE A 255 21.05 -6.16 -5.50
C PHE A 255 20.13 -4.93 -5.54
N MET A 256 19.70 -4.43 -4.37
CA MET A 256 18.75 -3.32 -4.31
C MET A 256 19.37 -2.02 -4.84
N ASP A 257 20.65 -1.82 -4.57
CA ASP A 257 21.41 -0.65 -5.04
C ASP A 257 21.62 -0.71 -6.55
N THR A 258 21.83 -1.93 -7.09
CA THR A 258 21.92 -2.16 -8.54
C THR A 258 20.60 -1.84 -9.26
N LEU A 259 19.45 -1.89 -8.60
CA LEU A 259 18.16 -1.54 -9.22
C LEU A 259 17.90 -0.03 -9.30
N ILE A 260 18.51 0.77 -8.42
CA ILE A 260 18.27 2.23 -8.36
C ILE A 260 18.39 2.90 -9.73
N PRO A 261 19.41 2.65 -10.56
CA PRO A 261 19.55 3.34 -11.83
C PRO A 261 18.42 3.03 -12.85
N TYR A 262 17.70 1.92 -12.68
CA TYR A 262 16.62 1.47 -13.56
C TYR A 262 15.22 1.86 -13.07
N LEU A 263 15.13 2.52 -11.91
CA LEU A 263 13.87 2.96 -11.34
C LEU A 263 13.73 4.48 -11.45
N ARG A 264 12.52 4.92 -11.79
CA ARG A 264 12.13 6.33 -11.69
C ARG A 264 11.59 6.59 -10.29
N PHE A 265 12.15 7.60 -9.63
CA PHE A 265 11.77 8.00 -8.27
C PHE A 265 11.01 9.32 -8.27
N ASN A 266 9.88 9.36 -7.57
CA ASN A 266 9.24 10.59 -7.15
C ASN A 266 9.20 10.65 -5.63
N ARG A 267 9.99 11.55 -5.04
CA ARG A 267 10.07 11.72 -3.58
C ARG A 267 8.85 12.47 -3.08
N LEU A 268 8.25 12.03 -1.98
CA LEU A 268 7.18 12.77 -1.32
C LEU A 268 7.77 14.02 -0.67
N ARG A 269 7.48 15.21 -1.21
CA ARG A 269 7.94 16.48 -0.61
C ARG A 269 6.88 16.94 0.38
N VAL A 270 7.01 16.44 1.61
CA VAL A 270 6.11 16.67 2.75
C VAL A 270 6.22 18.11 3.30
N GLU A 271 7.05 18.97 2.71
CA GLU A 271 7.20 20.36 3.15
C GLU A 271 5.89 21.17 2.90
N PRO A 272 5.46 22.02 3.85
CA PRO A 272 4.32 22.90 3.66
C PRO A 272 4.60 23.92 2.54
N GLU A 273 3.58 24.23 1.74
CA GLU A 273 3.64 25.33 0.78
C GLU A 273 3.75 26.66 1.53
N GLY A 274 4.80 27.43 1.28
CA GLY A 274 5.10 28.67 2.02
C GLY A 274 6.22 28.45 3.04
N GLY A 275 7.45 28.53 2.56
CA GLY A 275 8.64 28.35 3.39
C GLY A 275 8.76 29.42 4.47
N ASN A 276 8.83 28.96 5.72
CA ASN A 276 9.70 29.58 6.69
C ASN A 276 10.32 28.47 7.57
N ARG A 277 11.58 28.13 7.27
CA ARG A 277 12.42 27.21 8.06
C ARG A 277 12.91 27.90 9.35
N GLN A 278 12.02 28.51 10.13
CA GLN A 278 12.40 28.93 11.46
C GLN A 278 12.25 27.76 12.42
N CYS A 279 13.41 27.30 12.88
CA CYS A 279 13.64 26.37 13.97
C CYS A 279 12.60 26.51 15.07
N VAL A 280 11.75 25.50 15.27
CA VAL A 280 10.96 25.42 16.50
C VAL A 280 10.75 23.95 16.86
N ASN A 281 11.60 23.48 17.78
CA ASN A 281 11.15 22.54 18.79
C ASN A 281 9.88 23.14 19.40
N GLU A 282 8.75 22.44 19.32
CA GLU A 282 7.44 22.86 19.88
C GLU A 282 6.64 23.91 19.08
N VAL A 283 6.24 23.60 17.85
CA VAL A 283 5.03 24.22 17.27
C VAL A 283 3.90 23.22 17.47
N GLU A 284 3.03 23.51 18.44
CA GLU A 284 1.68 22.99 18.41
C GLU A 284 1.13 23.19 17.01
N GLY A 285 0.57 22.12 16.43
CA GLY A 285 0.10 22.14 15.04
C GLY A 285 -0.80 23.35 14.76
N PRO A 286 -0.95 23.75 13.49
CA PRO A 286 -1.63 25.00 13.16
C PRO A 286 -3.01 25.03 13.82
N ASP A 287 -3.15 25.92 14.81
CA ASP A 287 -4.44 26.35 15.30
C ASP A 287 -5.17 26.96 14.09
N GLY A 288 -6.11 26.19 13.56
CA GLY A 288 -7.14 26.56 12.61
C GLY A 288 -6.77 27.53 11.49
N ALA A 289 -6.08 27.10 10.42
CA ALA A 289 -6.12 27.89 9.17
C ALA A 289 -5.72 27.16 7.87
N THR A 290 -5.50 25.84 7.82
CA THR A 290 -5.26 25.16 6.54
C THR A 290 -6.55 24.45 6.09
N PRO A 291 -7.26 24.96 5.06
CA PRO A 291 -8.45 24.31 4.53
C PRO A 291 -8.13 22.88 4.11
N GLY A 292 -8.90 21.90 4.61
CA GLY A 292 -8.74 20.49 4.25
C GLY A 292 -7.70 19.71 5.07
N TRP A 293 -7.09 20.28 6.11
CA TRP A 293 -6.14 19.53 6.95
C TRP A 293 -6.84 18.48 7.85
N PRO A 294 -6.27 17.26 8.00
CA PRO A 294 -6.84 16.24 8.88
C PRO A 294 -6.87 16.66 10.36
N ARG A 295 -8.06 16.66 10.97
CA ARG A 295 -8.23 17.07 12.39
C ARG A 295 -7.42 16.19 13.35
N GLY A 296 -6.70 16.84 14.27
CA GLY A 296 -5.96 16.20 15.36
C GLY A 296 -4.63 15.56 14.95
N LEU A 297 -4.15 15.82 13.73
CA LEU A 297 -2.88 15.34 13.21
C LEU A 297 -1.92 16.51 12.99
N SER A 298 -0.66 16.36 13.36
CA SER A 298 0.37 17.39 13.22
C SER A 298 1.23 17.15 11.97
N TRP A 299 1.93 18.18 11.50
CA TRP A 299 2.95 18.02 10.46
C TRP A 299 4.04 17.04 10.87
N ASN A 300 4.36 16.96 12.16
CA ASN A 300 5.28 15.95 12.69
C ASN A 300 4.73 14.53 12.49
N ASP A 301 3.43 14.29 12.73
CA ASP A 301 2.82 12.97 12.48
C ASP A 301 2.94 12.58 10.99
N VAL A 302 2.77 13.55 10.08
CA VAL A 302 2.92 13.35 8.63
C VAL A 302 4.38 13.08 8.24
N GLY A 303 5.33 13.83 8.80
CA GLY A 303 6.76 13.59 8.63
C GLY A 303 7.16 12.19 9.11
N CYS A 304 6.69 11.79 10.30
CA CYS A 304 6.92 10.44 10.81
C CYS A 304 6.31 9.34 9.93
N ALA A 305 5.19 9.60 9.27
CA ALA A 305 4.49 8.61 8.45
C ALA A 305 5.05 8.43 7.02
N PHE A 306 5.67 9.48 6.45
CA PHE A 306 5.98 9.52 5.01
C PHE A 306 7.39 10.01 4.64
N SER A 307 8.22 10.45 5.59
CA SER A 307 9.54 11.08 5.32
C SER A 307 10.51 10.22 4.51
N GLU A 308 10.40 8.90 4.63
CA GLU A 308 11.23 7.92 3.93
C GLU A 308 10.52 7.29 2.75
N SER A 309 9.33 7.77 2.38
CA SER A 309 8.57 7.18 1.29
C SER A 309 8.85 7.86 -0.05
N ALA A 310 8.91 7.06 -1.10
CA ALA A 310 8.96 7.49 -2.49
C ALA A 310 7.99 6.65 -3.33
N VAL A 311 7.54 7.25 -4.44
CA VAL A 311 6.91 6.50 -5.53
C VAL A 311 8.01 6.03 -6.47
N MET A 312 8.05 4.73 -6.72
CA MET A 312 9.05 4.04 -7.53
C MET A 312 8.34 3.23 -8.61
N GLN A 313 8.83 3.33 -9.83
CA GLN A 313 8.34 2.57 -10.98
C GLN A 313 9.49 2.29 -11.93
N LEU A 314 9.33 1.31 -12.82
CA LEU A 314 10.32 1.04 -13.87
C LEU A 314 10.57 2.31 -14.70
N ASN A 315 11.85 2.65 -14.91
CA ASN A 315 12.22 3.63 -15.89
C ASN A 315 12.18 3.00 -17.29
N ARG A 316 11.13 3.30 -18.05
CA ARG A 316 10.92 2.75 -19.42
C ARG A 316 12.09 3.06 -20.36
N GLU A 317 12.80 4.18 -20.16
CA GLU A 317 13.97 4.55 -20.98
C GLU A 317 15.15 3.59 -20.78
N ARG A 318 15.23 2.91 -19.62
CA ARG A 318 16.32 2.00 -19.25
C ARG A 318 15.86 0.55 -19.13
N GLU A 319 14.67 0.23 -19.64
CA GLU A 319 14.10 -1.12 -19.62
C GLU A 319 14.95 -2.10 -20.43
N ALA A 320 15.48 -1.66 -21.58
CA ALA A 320 16.39 -2.46 -22.40
C ALA A 320 17.70 -2.76 -21.67
N GLU A 321 18.33 -1.75 -21.06
CA GLU A 321 19.55 -1.91 -20.27
C GLU A 321 19.33 -2.85 -19.07
N LEU A 322 18.19 -2.75 -18.39
CA LEU A 322 17.85 -3.66 -17.30
C LEU A 322 17.68 -5.09 -17.82
N SER A 323 17.01 -5.26 -18.96
CA SER A 323 16.83 -6.58 -19.59
C SER A 323 18.17 -7.24 -19.95
N GLU A 324 19.14 -6.46 -20.43
CA GLU A 324 20.49 -6.94 -20.72
C GLU A 324 21.32 -7.23 -19.45
N ALA A 325 21.10 -6.45 -18.38
CA ALA A 325 21.77 -6.64 -17.10
C ALA A 325 21.20 -7.81 -16.30
N LEU A 326 19.92 -8.17 -16.48
CA LEU A 326 19.22 -9.17 -15.68
C LEU A 326 19.88 -10.55 -15.64
N PRO A 327 20.38 -11.12 -16.76
CA PRO A 327 21.11 -12.38 -16.73
C PRO A 327 22.38 -12.34 -15.88
N ARG A 328 22.97 -11.15 -15.69
CA ARG A 328 24.19 -10.92 -14.89
C ARG A 328 23.86 -10.58 -13.43
N LEU A 329 22.66 -10.06 -13.18
CA LEU A 329 22.12 -9.85 -11.84
C LEU A 329 21.86 -11.22 -11.20
N ARG A 330 22.66 -11.59 -10.21
CA ARG A 330 22.37 -12.74 -9.34
C ARG A 330 21.15 -12.41 -8.48
N LEU A 331 19.96 -12.68 -8.99
CA LEU A 331 18.71 -12.45 -8.26
C LEU A 331 18.74 -13.25 -6.96
N PRO A 332 18.66 -12.57 -5.80
CA PRO A 332 18.86 -13.24 -4.54
C PRO A 332 17.55 -13.98 -4.15
N PRO A 333 17.62 -15.11 -3.43
CA PRO A 333 16.45 -15.95 -3.17
C PRO A 333 15.39 -15.23 -2.32
N LEU A 334 14.12 -15.58 -2.50
CA LEU A 334 13.04 -15.02 -1.67
C LEU A 334 13.20 -15.48 -0.21
N VAL A 335 13.20 -14.52 0.71
CA VAL A 335 13.30 -14.81 2.15
C VAL A 335 11.88 -15.03 2.67
N ARG A 336 11.52 -16.28 2.99
CA ARG A 336 10.14 -16.65 3.37
C ARG A 336 9.88 -16.65 4.88
N GLY A 337 10.90 -16.49 5.71
CA GLY A 337 10.78 -16.50 7.17
C GLY A 337 12.02 -15.94 7.87
N GLY A 338 11.96 -15.91 9.21
CA GLY A 338 13.01 -15.34 10.07
C GLY A 338 12.69 -13.93 10.58
N PRO A 339 13.51 -13.40 11.50
CA PRO A 339 13.29 -12.09 12.13
C PRO A 339 13.21 -10.95 11.10
N GLU A 340 13.88 -11.10 9.95
CA GLU A 340 13.86 -10.13 8.86
C GLU A 340 12.49 -9.98 8.17
N VAL A 341 11.63 -11.00 8.26
CA VAL A 341 10.26 -11.02 7.69
C VAL A 341 9.21 -10.73 8.76
N LEU A 342 9.44 -11.19 10.00
CA LEU A 342 8.43 -11.26 11.06
C LEU A 342 8.61 -10.28 12.24
N THR A 343 9.75 -9.58 12.38
CA THR A 343 10.07 -8.81 13.62
C THR A 343 10.64 -7.44 13.47
#